data_AF-A0A175Y9P3-F1
#
_entry.id   AF-A0A175Y9P3-F1
#
_cell.length_a   1.000
_cell.length_b   1.000
_cell.length_c   1.000
_cell.angle_alpha   90.00
_cell.angle_beta   90.00
_cell.angle_gamma   90.00
#
_symmetry.space_group_name_H-M   'P 1'
#
loop_
_entity.id
_entity.type
_entity.pdbx_description
1 polymer ?
#
loop_
_entity_poly.entity_id
_entity_poly.type
_entity_poly.pdbx_seq_one_letter_code
_entity_poly.pdbx_strand_id
1 'polypeptide(L)' 'MKQCPRQTLGTTDCGYYVCRYMLETIEKRRQGIPEQYFGGAPTAYSQLKMDELRDMWIKFVEEYNLEDEEG' A
#
# COMPACT_ATOMS: atom_id res chain seq x y z
N MET A 1 20.13 -10.81 -1.06
CA MET A 1 19.51 -9.46 -1.06
C MET A 1 18.03 -9.62 -0.75
N LYS A 2 17.48 -8.77 0.12
CA LYS A 2 16.02 -8.73 0.36
C LYS A 2 15.35 -8.23 -0.93
N GLN A 3 14.43 -9.02 -1.50
CA GLN A 3 13.72 -8.64 -2.72
C GLN A 3 12.35 -8.07 -2.37
N CYS A 4 12.10 -6.84 -2.79
CA CYS A 4 10.84 -6.14 -2.58
C CYS A 4 10.54 -5.25 -3.80
N PRO A 5 9.25 -5.02 -4.15
CA PRO A 5 8.84 -4.06 -5.18
C PRO A 5 9.51 -2.68 -5.04
N ARG A 6 10.24 -2.23 -6.04
CA ARG A 6 10.91 -0.93 -6.04
C ARG A 6 10.17 0.02 -6.97
N GLN A 7 9.91 1.23 -6.50
CA GLN A 7 9.44 2.30 -7.37
C GLN A 7 10.51 2.64 -8.40
N THR A 8 10.07 3.21 -9.52
CA THR A 8 10.97 3.76 -10.53
C THR A 8 11.72 4.96 -9.95
N LEU A 9 13.02 5.08 -10.26
CA LEU A 9 13.82 6.21 -9.83
C LEU A 9 13.26 7.51 -10.42
N GLY A 10 13.11 8.53 -9.57
CA GLY A 10 12.59 9.84 -9.99
C GLY A 10 11.06 9.98 -9.94
N THR A 11 10.32 8.95 -9.50
CA THR A 11 8.89 9.10 -9.23
C THR A 11 8.61 9.49 -7.78
N THR A 12 7.42 10.02 -7.53
CA THR A 12 6.96 10.47 -6.20
C THR A 12 6.01 9.45 -5.54
N ASP A 13 6.07 8.18 -5.93
CA ASP A 13 5.15 7.14 -5.45
C ASP A 13 5.59 6.46 -4.14
N CYS A 14 6.66 6.95 -3.50
CA CYS A 14 7.26 6.32 -2.33
C CYS A 14 6.25 6.09 -1.20
N GLY A 15 5.39 7.07 -0.93
CA GLY A 15 4.34 6.95 0.07
C GLY A 15 3.37 5.81 -0.24
N TYR A 16 2.93 5.69 -1.50
CA TYR A 16 2.01 4.63 -1.91
C TYR A 16 2.65 3.23 -1.85
N TYR A 17 3.94 3.12 -2.16
CA TYR A 17 4.68 1.86 -2.00
C TYR A 17 4.73 1.44 -0.54
N VAL A 18 5.04 2.36 0.38
CA VAL A 18 5.03 2.09 1.82
C VAL A 18 3.64 1.71 2.31
N CYS A 19 2.59 2.43 1.90
CA CYS A 19 1.22 2.10 2.28
C CYS A 19 0.79 0.71 1.79
N ARG A 20 1.11 0.37 0.53
CA ARG A 20 0.79 -0.96 -0.02
C ARG A 20 1.53 -2.06 0.72
N TYR A 21 2.78 -1.81 1.11
CA TYR A 21 3.53 -2.74 1.94
C TYR A 21 2.87 -3.00 3.28
N MET A 22 2.51 -1.94 4.00
CA MET A 22 1.86 -2.06 5.30
C MET A 22 0.53 -2.82 5.17
N LEU A 23 -0.28 -2.48 4.16
CA LEU A 23 -1.55 -3.15 3.89
C LEU A 23 -1.36 -4.66 3.66
N GLU A 24 -0.48 -5.05 2.73
CA GLU A 24 -0.25 -6.46 2.39
C GLU A 24 0.36 -7.26 3.58
N THR A 25 1.11 -6.59 4.46
CA THR A 25 1.64 -7.18 5.71
C THR A 25 0.52 -7.46 6.71
N ILE A 26 -0.36 -6.47 6.92
CA ILE A 26 -1.50 -6.56 7.84
C ILE A 26 -2.50 -7.62 7.36
N GLU A 27 -2.85 -7.62 6.07
CA GLU A 27 -3.75 -8.61 5.46
C GLU A 27 -3.25 -10.04 5.66
N LYS A 28 -1.94 -10.23 5.62
CA LYS A 28 -1.28 -11.54 5.84
C LYS A 28 -1.05 -11.85 7.32
N ARG A 29 -1.55 -11.01 8.23
CA ARG A 29 -1.40 -11.11 9.69
C ARG A 29 0.05 -11.27 10.12
N ARG A 30 0.98 -10.65 9.40
CA ARG A 30 2.41 -10.72 9.71
C ARG A 30 2.76 -9.63 10.72
N GLN A 31 3.51 -10.01 11.75
CA GLN A 31 3.99 -9.09 12.78
C GLN A 31 5.20 -8.27 12.34
N GLY A 32 5.75 -8.55 11.15
CA GLY A 32 6.92 -7.85 10.63
C GLY A 32 7.10 -8.09 9.14
N ILE A 33 7.98 -7.29 8.54
CA ILE A 33 8.29 -7.39 7.12
C ILE A 33 9.10 -8.66 6.86
N PRO A 34 8.55 -9.64 6.12
CA PRO A 34 9.26 -10.86 5.74
C PRO A 34 10.49 -10.55 4.87
N GLU A 35 11.56 -11.31 5.04
CA GLU A 35 12.84 -11.09 4.35
C GLU A 35 12.74 -11.30 2.82
N GLN A 36 11.83 -12.16 2.41
CA GLN A 36 11.39 -12.41 1.05
C GLN A 36 9.94 -11.99 0.98
N TYR A 37 9.71 -10.78 0.44
CA TYR A 37 8.46 -10.05 0.67
C TYR A 37 7.26 -10.90 0.24
N PHE A 38 7.31 -11.40 -1.00
CA PHE A 38 6.55 -12.56 -1.47
C PHE A 38 7.44 -13.36 -2.41
N GLY A 39 7.48 -14.68 -2.28
CA GLY A 39 8.06 -15.53 -3.33
C GLY A 39 7.28 -15.27 -4.62
N GLY A 40 7.91 -14.66 -5.62
CA GLY A 40 7.24 -14.21 -6.85
C GLY A 40 6.69 -12.78 -6.82
N ALA A 41 7.10 -11.94 -5.87
CA ALA A 41 6.74 -10.52 -5.87
C ALA A 41 7.24 -9.83 -7.17
N PRO A 42 6.41 -9.00 -7.81
CA PRO A 42 6.85 -8.23 -8.97
C PRO A 42 7.95 -7.23 -8.56
N THR A 43 8.79 -6.86 -9.54
CA THR A 43 9.89 -5.91 -9.33
C THR A 43 9.43 -4.50 -8.98
N ALA A 44 8.20 -4.15 -9.32
CA ALA A 44 7.52 -2.89 -9.01
C ALA A 44 6.02 -3.17 -8.82
N TYR A 45 5.33 -2.30 -8.11
CA TYR A 45 3.87 -2.31 -8.09
C TYR A 45 3.34 -1.63 -9.36
N SER A 46 2.22 -2.14 -9.89
CA SER A 46 1.55 -1.51 -11.02
C SER A 46 0.84 -0.22 -10.61
N GLN A 47 0.58 0.66 -11.58
CA GLN A 47 -0.22 1.87 -11.36
C GLN A 47 -1.61 1.52 -10.83
N LEU A 48 -2.23 0.45 -11.36
CA LEU A 48 -3.52 -0.05 -10.88
C LEU A 48 -3.53 -0.33 -9.37
N LYS A 49 -2.47 -0.92 -8.82
CA LYS A 49 -2.37 -1.17 -7.37
C LYS A 49 -2.26 0.12 -6.55
N MET A 50 -1.72 1.19 -7.15
CA MET A 50 -1.67 2.51 -6.52
C MET A 50 -3.04 3.18 -6.57
N ASP A 51 -3.75 3.04 -7.68
CA ASP A 51 -5.09 3.59 -7.87
C ASP A 51 -6.10 2.91 -6.92
N GLU A 52 -6.05 1.58 -6.79
CA GLU A 52 -6.82 0.84 -5.77
C GLU A 52 -6.59 1.37 -4.36
N LEU A 53 -5.33 1.70 -4.04
CA LEU A 53 -4.98 2.22 -2.72
C LEU A 53 -5.51 3.64 -2.54
N ARG A 54 -5.49 4.49 -3.57
CA ARG A 54 -6.08 5.83 -3.55
C ARG A 54 -7.58 5.76 -3.31
N ASP A 55 -8.28 4.95 -4.07
CA ASP A 55 -9.73 4.81 -3.99
C ASP A 55 -10.16 4.33 -2.59
N MET A 56 -9.40 3.37 -2.02
CA MET A 56 -9.62 2.90 -0.65
C MET A 56 -9.43 4.02 0.39
N TRP A 57 -8.37 4.84 0.27
CA TRP A 57 -8.15 5.96 1.19
C TRP A 57 -9.18 7.07 1.04
N ILE A 58 -9.58 7.40 -0.20
CA ILE A 58 -10.64 8.39 -0.46
C ILE A 58 -11.91 7.94 0.23
N LYS A 59 -12.34 6.70 0.00
CA LYS A 59 -13.54 6.15 0.62
C LYS A 59 -13.47 6.17 2.14
N PHE A 60 -12.34 5.76 2.72
CA PHE A 60 -12.16 5.78 4.18
C PHE A 60 -12.28 7.20 4.76
N VAL A 61 -11.68 8.20 4.11
CA VAL A 61 -11.74 9.60 4.55
C VAL A 61 -13.14 10.18 4.37
N GLU A 62 -13.82 9.87 3.26
CA GLU A 62 -15.21 10.30 3.02
C GLU A 62 -16.15 9.71 4.08
N GLU A 63 -16.04 8.42 4.39
CA GLU A 63 -16.83 7.77 5.44
C GLU A 63 -16.57 8.38 6.82
N TYR A 64 -15.30 8.61 7.17
CA TYR A 64 -14.94 9.23 8.45
C TYR A 64 -15.46 10.68 8.57
N ASN A 65 -15.36 11.48 7.50
CA ASN A 65 -15.85 12.85 7.52
C ASN A 65 -17.39 12.92 7.64
N LEU A 66 -18.12 11.95 7.08
CA LEU A 66 -19.57 11.86 7.24
C LEU A 66 -19.96 11.56 8.69
N GLU A 67 -19.23 10.68 9.38
CA GLU A 67 -19.45 10.40 10.80
C GLU A 67 -19.18 11.61 11.70
N ASP A 68 -18.16 12.43 11.38
CA ASP A 68 -17.84 13.67 12.09
C ASP A 68 -18.87 14.79 11.86
N GLU A 69 -19.53 14.84 10.69
CA GLU A 69 -20.58 15.85 10.38
C GLU A 69 -21.96 15.50 10.98
N GLU A 70 -22.22 14.22 11.26
CA GLU A 70 -23.47 13.73 11.88
C GLU A 70 -23.43 13.70 13.42
N GLY A 71 -22.26 13.88 14.04
CA GLY A 71 -22.03 13.85 15.51
C GLY A 71 -22.09 15.21 16.21
#